data_AF-A0A8J7B4B8-F1
#
_entry.id   AF-A0A8J7B4B8-F1
#
_cell.length_a   1.000
_cell.length_b   1.000
_cell.length_c   1.000
_cell.angle_alpha   90.00
_cell.angle_beta   90.00
_cell.angle_gamma   90.00
#
_symmetry.space_group_name_H-M   'P 1'
#
loop_
_entity.id
_entity.type
_entity.pdbx_description
1 polymer ?
#
loop_
_entity_poly.entity_id
_entity_poly.type
_entity_poly.pdbx_seq_one_letter_code
_entity_poly.pdbx_strand_id
1 'polypeptide(L)'
;MLDVALPLVAVAGVVETGGELVAEFAPDTGAPAELPLRLLSATAAETVWPTLTLPDDRQALIQAINHSFTYLATPKAAEDYQNYPVPGITRDRVWHSLQRLRQLVATSPNNQAFQTALRQEFVLYTSIGSDGDGTVAYTGYFEPQYMASAVPTAEYRYP
;
A
#
# COMPACT_ATOMS: atom_id res chain seq x y z
N MET A 1 24.62 12.52 2.58
CA MET A 1 25.12 12.32 1.20
C MET A 1 24.04 11.51 0.51
N LEU A 2 23.28 12.13 -0.39
CA LEU A 2 21.98 11.65 -0.92
C LEU A 2 21.06 10.98 0.13
N ASP A 3 20.23 11.80 0.79
CA ASP A 3 18.93 11.29 1.24
C ASP A 3 18.07 11.03 -0.01
N VAL A 4 17.62 9.79 -0.17
CA VAL A 4 16.74 9.38 -1.27
C VAL A 4 15.35 9.17 -0.72
N ALA A 5 14.60 10.26 -0.58
CA ALA A 5 13.19 10.23 -0.23
C ALA A 5 12.37 9.60 -1.37
N LEU A 6 12.20 8.28 -1.32
CA LEU A 6 11.24 7.57 -2.16
C LEU A 6 9.84 7.73 -1.55
N PRO A 7 8.89 8.40 -2.24
CA PRO A 7 7.51 8.46 -1.76
C PRO A 7 6.90 7.05 -1.78
N LEU A 8 6.05 6.74 -0.80
CA LEU A 8 5.36 5.46 -0.75
C LEU A 8 4.24 5.45 -1.79
N VAL A 9 4.43 4.67 -2.86
CA VAL A 9 3.46 4.57 -3.95
C VAL A 9 2.65 3.28 -3.88
N ALA A 10 1.36 3.41 -3.57
CA ALA A 10 0.36 2.35 -3.63
C ALA A 10 -0.22 2.24 -5.06
N VAL A 11 -0.66 1.05 -5.48
CA VAL A 11 -0.96 0.74 -6.89
C VAL A 11 -2.43 0.32 -7.07
N ALA A 12 -3.32 1.15 -7.66
CA ALA A 12 -4.74 0.81 -7.85
C ALA A 12 -5.56 1.69 -8.87
N GLY A 13 -5.63 1.29 -10.14
CA GLY A 13 -6.80 1.48 -11.07
C GLY A 13 -7.22 2.88 -11.64
N VAL A 14 -7.75 2.87 -12.87
CA VAL A 14 -7.93 3.99 -13.83
C VAL A 14 -9.25 4.83 -13.66
N VAL A 15 -9.27 6.11 -14.14
CA VAL A 15 -10.33 6.83 -14.93
C VAL A 15 -10.52 8.36 -14.61
N GLU A 16 -10.47 9.19 -15.68
CA GLU A 16 -11.03 10.56 -15.98
C GLU A 16 -11.10 11.75 -14.97
N THR A 17 -11.31 12.97 -15.51
CA THR A 17 -10.97 14.28 -14.90
C THR A 17 -12.03 15.39 -15.04
N GLY A 18 -12.07 16.33 -14.07
CA GLY A 18 -12.76 17.63 -14.14
C GLY A 18 -12.27 18.60 -13.04
N GLY A 19 -12.25 19.92 -13.30
CA GLY A 19 -11.64 20.96 -12.44
C GLY A 19 -12.46 21.41 -11.20
N GLU A 20 -11.87 21.99 -10.14
CA GLU A 20 -11.31 23.37 -10.00
C GLU A 20 -12.37 24.41 -9.56
N LEU A 21 -12.24 25.27 -8.52
CA LEU A 21 -11.34 25.51 -7.36
C LEU A 21 -12.23 26.16 -6.23
N VAL A 22 -11.85 26.66 -5.04
CA VAL A 22 -10.58 27.07 -4.35
C VAL A 22 -10.74 26.82 -2.82
N ALA A 23 -9.89 27.39 -1.94
CA ALA A 23 -10.00 27.30 -0.46
C ALA A 23 -9.63 28.62 0.27
N GLU A 24 -10.11 28.80 1.50
CA GLU A 24 -9.66 29.81 2.50
C GLU A 24 -9.81 29.23 3.92
N PHE A 25 -8.90 29.54 4.85
CA PHE A 25 -8.77 28.85 6.15
C PHE A 25 -9.16 29.71 7.36
N ALA A 26 -9.85 29.10 8.33
CA ALA A 26 -10.29 29.67 9.60
C ALA A 26 -10.10 28.63 10.75
N PRO A 27 -10.33 28.95 12.04
CA PRO A 27 -9.64 28.30 13.18
C PRO A 27 -10.10 26.86 13.45
N ASP A 28 -9.35 25.89 12.91
CA ASP A 28 -9.62 24.44 12.91
C ASP A 28 -11.10 24.08 12.63
N THR A 29 -11.72 24.87 11.76
CA THR A 29 -13.15 24.79 11.43
C THR A 29 -13.36 23.79 10.31
N GLY A 30 -13.16 22.51 10.62
CA GLY A 30 -13.63 21.40 9.78
C GLY A 30 -13.13 21.45 8.35
N ALA A 31 -11.83 21.68 8.14
CA ALA A 31 -11.20 21.31 6.87
C ALA A 31 -11.52 19.82 6.63
N PRO A 32 -12.10 19.44 5.47
CA PRO A 32 -12.38 18.04 5.20
C PRO A 32 -11.06 17.29 5.20
N ALA A 33 -10.88 16.36 6.15
CA ALA A 33 -9.61 15.68 6.37
C ALA A 33 -9.11 15.10 5.04
N GLU A 34 -7.93 15.56 4.60
CA GLU A 34 -7.41 15.15 3.29
C GLU A 34 -7.32 13.61 3.22
N LEU A 35 -7.79 13.07 2.09
CA LEU A 35 -7.86 11.64 1.91
C LEU A 35 -6.44 11.05 2.02
N PRO A 36 -6.24 9.97 2.78
CA PRO A 36 -4.90 9.47 3.11
C PRO A 36 -4.09 9.00 1.90
N LEU A 37 -4.74 8.86 0.73
CA LEU A 37 -4.13 8.54 -0.55
C LEU A 37 -4.55 9.56 -1.62
N ARG A 38 -3.55 10.18 -2.28
CA ARG A 38 -3.72 11.12 -3.40
C ARG A 38 -3.31 10.43 -4.70
N LEU A 39 -4.12 10.54 -5.76
CA LEU A 39 -3.82 9.95 -7.07
C LEU A 39 -2.54 10.56 -7.65
N LEU A 40 -1.60 9.73 -8.09
CA LEU A 40 -0.38 10.19 -8.75
C LEU A 40 -0.71 10.63 -10.18
N SER A 41 -0.25 11.81 -10.57
CA SER A 41 -0.37 12.27 -11.96
C SER A 41 0.43 11.36 -12.90
N ALA A 42 0.03 11.27 -14.17
CA ALA A 42 0.74 10.45 -15.15
C ALA A 42 2.24 10.79 -15.21
N THR A 43 2.58 12.09 -15.24
CA THR A 43 3.96 12.59 -15.23
C THR A 43 4.75 12.18 -13.99
N ALA A 44 4.12 12.13 -12.82
CA ALA A 44 4.76 11.63 -11.59
C ALA A 44 4.89 10.10 -11.58
N ALA A 45 3.96 9.38 -12.21
CA ALA A 45 4.04 7.93 -12.34
C ALA A 45 5.21 7.46 -13.23
N GLU A 46 5.62 8.27 -14.22
CA GLU A 46 6.76 7.98 -15.10
C GLU A 46 8.08 7.71 -14.35
N THR A 47 8.32 8.38 -13.22
CA THR A 47 9.55 8.18 -12.43
C THR A 47 9.49 6.93 -11.54
N VAL A 48 8.28 6.40 -11.30
CA VAL A 48 8.02 5.27 -10.40
C VAL A 48 7.94 3.95 -11.16
N TRP A 49 7.33 3.92 -12.36
CA TRP A 49 7.24 2.67 -13.14
C TRP A 49 8.58 1.93 -13.33
N PRO A 50 9.74 2.59 -13.53
CA PRO A 50 11.04 1.91 -13.65
C PRO A 50 11.56 1.28 -12.34
N THR A 51 11.10 1.74 -11.16
CA THR A 51 11.56 1.21 -9.86
C THR A 51 10.79 -0.04 -9.42
N LEU A 52 9.59 -0.26 -9.98
CA LEU A 52 8.77 -1.45 -9.72
C LEU A 52 9.31 -2.66 -10.50
N THR A 53 10.35 -3.30 -9.98
CA THR A 53 10.93 -4.54 -10.52
C THR A 53 10.22 -5.79 -9.98
N LEU A 54 10.46 -6.94 -10.62
CA LEU A 54 10.13 -8.23 -10.01
C LEU A 54 11.12 -8.49 -8.86
N PRO A 55 10.66 -9.03 -7.71
CA PRO A 55 11.56 -9.47 -6.65
C PRO A 55 12.33 -10.74 -7.05
N ASP A 56 13.51 -10.93 -6.50
CA ASP A 56 14.31 -12.16 -6.67
C ASP A 56 13.55 -13.37 -6.11
N ASP A 57 13.05 -13.28 -4.87
CA ASP A 57 12.07 -14.23 -4.34
C ASP A 57 10.63 -13.81 -4.68
N ARG A 58 10.17 -14.33 -5.81
CA ARG A 58 8.77 -14.20 -6.25
C ARG A 58 7.79 -14.99 -5.37
N GLN A 59 8.21 -16.06 -4.72
CA GLN A 59 7.33 -16.88 -3.89
C GLN A 59 7.00 -16.16 -2.59
N ALA A 60 7.96 -15.49 -1.96
CA ALA A 60 7.72 -14.63 -0.80
C ALA A 60 6.62 -13.57 -1.08
N LEU A 61 6.70 -12.85 -2.22
CA LEU A 61 5.69 -11.88 -2.61
C LEU A 61 4.33 -12.54 -2.93
N ILE A 62 4.32 -13.70 -3.59
CA ILE A 62 3.09 -14.46 -3.86
C ILE A 62 2.42 -14.89 -2.54
N GLN A 63 3.18 -15.32 -1.53
CA GLN A 63 2.62 -15.65 -0.21
C GLN A 63 2.14 -14.43 0.57
N ALA A 64 2.85 -13.29 0.51
CA ALA A 64 2.36 -12.03 1.10
C ALA A 64 1.00 -11.60 0.51
N ILE A 65 0.82 -11.77 -0.81
CA ILE A 65 -0.48 -11.53 -1.45
C ILE A 65 -1.53 -12.58 -1.02
N ASN A 66 -1.14 -13.84 -0.80
CA ASN A 66 -2.04 -14.86 -0.26
C ASN A 66 -2.53 -14.53 1.16
N HIS A 67 -1.65 -14.03 2.05
CA HIS A 67 -2.06 -13.54 3.37
C HIS A 67 -3.04 -12.36 3.28
N SER A 68 -2.86 -11.48 2.29
CA SER A 68 -3.80 -10.37 2.02
C SER A 68 -5.19 -10.89 1.62
N PHE A 69 -5.28 -11.95 0.81
CA PHE A 69 -6.57 -12.60 0.50
C PHE A 69 -7.22 -13.23 1.75
N THR A 70 -6.44 -13.84 2.63
CA THR A 70 -6.96 -14.41 3.89
C THR A 70 -7.64 -13.34 4.75
N TYR A 71 -7.06 -12.14 4.86
CA TYR A 71 -7.71 -11.00 5.52
C TYR A 71 -8.93 -10.49 4.74
N LEU A 72 -8.81 -10.25 3.43
CA LEU A 72 -9.89 -9.70 2.60
C LEU A 72 -11.14 -10.61 2.52
N ALA A 73 -10.99 -11.92 2.76
CA ALA A 73 -12.10 -12.87 2.87
C ALA A 73 -12.89 -12.78 4.19
N THR A 74 -12.41 -12.03 5.20
CA THR A 74 -13.06 -11.92 6.50
C THR A 74 -14.26 -10.96 6.50
N PRO A 75 -15.23 -11.13 7.42
CA PRO A 75 -16.26 -10.12 7.68
C PRO A 75 -15.67 -8.78 8.12
N LYS A 76 -14.55 -8.79 8.85
CA LYS A 76 -13.87 -7.57 9.32
C LYS A 76 -13.32 -6.73 8.16
N ALA A 77 -12.77 -7.37 7.11
CA ALA A 77 -12.40 -6.66 5.89
C ALA A 77 -13.63 -6.13 5.12
N ALA A 78 -14.80 -6.73 5.24
CA ALA A 78 -16.02 -6.14 4.67
C ALA A 78 -16.44 -4.87 5.43
N GLU A 79 -16.35 -4.86 6.76
CA GLU A 79 -16.60 -3.69 7.63
C GLU A 79 -15.57 -2.56 7.39
N ASP A 80 -14.28 -2.89 7.32
CA ASP A 80 -13.19 -1.93 7.11
C ASP A 80 -13.32 -1.20 5.76
N TYR A 81 -13.69 -1.93 4.71
CA TYR A 81 -13.89 -1.35 3.36
C TYR A 81 -15.27 -0.75 3.12
N GLN A 82 -16.25 -0.93 4.01
CA GLN A 82 -17.53 -0.19 3.98
C GLN A 82 -17.32 1.28 4.39
N ASN A 83 -16.37 1.52 5.31
CA ASN A 83 -16.11 2.84 5.89
C ASN A 83 -14.78 3.46 5.41
N TYR A 84 -14.18 2.91 4.35
CA TYR A 84 -12.89 3.38 3.85
C TYR A 84 -13.04 4.75 3.16
N PRO A 85 -12.25 5.78 3.54
CA PRO A 85 -12.55 7.15 3.16
C PRO A 85 -12.21 7.49 1.70
N VAL A 86 -11.29 6.76 1.05
CA VAL A 86 -10.81 7.10 -0.30
C VAL A 86 -11.80 6.59 -1.36
N PRO A 87 -12.45 7.47 -2.14
CA PRO A 87 -13.44 7.05 -3.13
C PRO A 87 -12.88 6.07 -4.16
N GLY A 88 -13.69 5.07 -4.51
CA GLY A 88 -13.31 4.04 -5.48
C GLY A 88 -12.36 2.96 -4.96
N ILE A 89 -11.74 3.08 -3.77
CA ILE A 89 -10.93 1.99 -3.18
C ILE A 89 -11.85 1.04 -2.40
N THR A 90 -12.52 0.14 -3.12
CA THR A 90 -13.37 -0.91 -2.54
C THR A 90 -12.61 -2.21 -2.31
N ARG A 91 -13.08 -3.04 -1.37
CA ARG A 91 -12.53 -4.38 -1.07
C ARG A 91 -12.33 -5.20 -2.34
N ASP A 92 -13.33 -5.19 -3.23
CA ASP A 92 -13.36 -6.04 -4.42
C ASP A 92 -12.42 -5.50 -5.50
N ARG A 93 -12.24 -4.17 -5.62
CA ARG A 93 -11.21 -3.56 -6.47
C ARG A 93 -9.81 -3.93 -5.98
N VAL A 94 -9.56 -3.92 -4.67
CA VAL A 94 -8.28 -4.35 -4.08
C VAL A 94 -8.06 -5.85 -4.29
N TRP A 95 -9.08 -6.68 -4.10
CA TRP A 95 -9.03 -8.11 -4.39
C TRP A 95 -8.62 -8.39 -5.85
N HIS A 96 -9.29 -7.77 -6.83
CA HIS A 96 -8.96 -7.94 -8.24
C HIS A 96 -7.57 -7.38 -8.60
N SER A 97 -7.18 -6.24 -8.01
CA SER A 97 -5.83 -5.68 -8.17
C SER A 97 -4.75 -6.64 -7.67
N LEU A 98 -4.92 -7.21 -6.48
CA LEU A 98 -4.01 -8.22 -5.92
C LEU A 98 -4.02 -9.53 -6.73
N GLN A 99 -5.17 -9.95 -7.23
CA GLN A 99 -5.30 -11.15 -8.07
C GLN A 99 -4.52 -10.97 -9.38
N ARG A 100 -4.59 -9.80 -10.01
CA ARG A 100 -3.82 -9.50 -11.21
C ARG A 100 -2.34 -9.32 -10.91
N LEU A 101 -1.98 -8.63 -9.82
CA LEU A 101 -0.59 -8.47 -9.40
C LEU A 101 0.09 -9.83 -9.16
N ARG A 102 -0.57 -10.75 -8.43
CA ARG A 102 -0.07 -12.12 -8.20
C ARG A 102 0.16 -12.87 -9.51
N GLN A 103 -0.74 -12.72 -10.48
CA GLN A 103 -0.58 -13.30 -11.82
C GLN A 103 0.62 -12.71 -12.55
N LEU A 104 0.80 -11.39 -12.53
CA LEU A 104 1.93 -10.72 -13.17
C LEU A 104 3.28 -11.13 -12.54
N VAL A 105 3.39 -11.17 -11.21
CA VAL A 105 4.59 -11.66 -10.51
C VAL A 105 4.92 -13.10 -10.92
N ALA A 106 3.90 -13.97 -11.00
CA ALA A 106 4.08 -15.37 -11.36
C ALA A 106 4.47 -15.60 -12.84
N THR A 107 3.99 -14.79 -13.79
CA THR A 107 4.17 -15.06 -15.24
C THR A 107 4.97 -14.05 -16.04
N SER A 108 5.34 -12.88 -15.50
CA SER A 108 6.19 -11.93 -16.24
C SER A 108 7.61 -12.48 -16.42
N PRO A 109 8.14 -12.57 -17.66
CA PRO A 109 9.45 -13.16 -17.91
C PRO A 109 10.61 -12.29 -17.41
N ASN A 110 10.44 -10.97 -17.38
CA ASN A 110 11.46 -9.99 -16.97
C ASN A 110 10.81 -8.68 -16.46
N ASN A 111 11.64 -7.79 -15.91
CA ASN A 111 11.20 -6.50 -15.36
C ASN A 111 10.49 -5.63 -16.39
N GLN A 112 10.98 -5.54 -17.63
CA GLN A 112 10.36 -4.73 -18.69
C GLN A 112 8.93 -5.18 -18.99
N ALA A 113 8.68 -6.49 -19.08
CA ALA A 113 7.35 -7.05 -19.29
C ALA A 113 6.42 -6.81 -18.08
N PHE A 114 6.95 -6.94 -16.87
CA PHE A 114 6.21 -6.65 -15.63
C PHE A 114 5.80 -5.17 -15.54
N GLN A 115 6.74 -4.26 -15.76
CA GLN A 115 6.53 -2.81 -15.73
C GLN A 115 5.56 -2.35 -16.83
N THR A 116 5.64 -2.95 -18.02
CA THR A 116 4.70 -2.68 -19.12
C THR A 116 3.27 -3.05 -18.72
N ALA A 117 3.06 -4.22 -18.11
CA ALA A 117 1.74 -4.65 -17.66
C ALA A 117 1.22 -3.82 -16.46
N LEU A 118 2.08 -3.53 -15.46
CA LEU A 118 1.72 -2.66 -14.34
C LEU A 118 1.22 -1.29 -14.81
N ARG A 119 1.93 -0.68 -15.76
CA ARG A 119 1.60 0.63 -16.36
C ARG A 119 0.34 0.62 -17.22
N GLN A 120 -0.03 -0.53 -17.79
CA GLN A 120 -1.23 -0.68 -18.63
C GLN A 120 -2.50 -0.94 -17.80
N GLU A 121 -2.37 -1.61 -16.66
CA GLU A 121 -3.51 -2.18 -15.93
C GLU A 121 -3.78 -1.50 -14.58
N PHE A 122 -2.84 -0.69 -14.08
CA PHE A 122 -2.94 0.00 -12.80
C PHE A 122 -2.58 1.49 -12.94
N VAL A 123 -3.03 2.29 -11.97
CA VAL A 123 -2.45 3.63 -11.71
C VAL A 123 -1.82 3.63 -10.33
N LEU A 124 -1.21 4.75 -9.97
CA LEU A 124 -0.48 4.95 -8.74
C LEU A 124 -1.20 5.96 -7.82
N TYR A 125 -1.13 5.76 -6.52
CA TYR A 125 -1.49 6.70 -5.46
C TYR A 125 -0.26 6.92 -4.56
N THR A 126 -0.07 8.13 -4.04
CA THR A 126 0.88 8.37 -2.93
C THR A 126 0.12 8.50 -1.61
N SER A 127 0.77 8.15 -0.50
CA SER A 127 0.40 8.71 0.80
C SER A 127 0.53 10.24 0.78
N ILE A 128 -0.34 10.96 1.47
CA ILE A 128 -0.17 12.40 1.73
C ILE A 128 0.90 12.68 2.81
N GLY A 129 1.36 11.65 3.51
CA GLY A 129 2.37 11.78 4.56
C GLY A 129 1.84 12.45 5.85
N SER A 130 2.75 12.80 6.74
CA SER A 130 2.46 13.57 7.97
C SER A 130 2.39 15.09 7.75
N ASP A 131 2.69 15.55 6.54
CA ASP A 131 2.90 16.96 6.18
C ASP A 131 2.08 17.44 4.96
N GLY A 132 1.43 16.54 4.22
CA GLY A 132 0.69 16.85 2.98
C GLY A 132 1.51 16.69 1.70
N ASP A 133 2.84 16.56 1.83
CA ASP A 133 3.83 16.43 0.75
C ASP A 133 4.40 15.00 0.62
N GLY A 134 3.94 14.06 1.47
CA GLY A 134 4.25 12.64 1.36
C GLY A 134 5.34 12.12 2.31
N THR A 135 5.79 12.91 3.29
CA THR A 135 6.79 12.44 4.28
C THR A 135 6.20 11.32 5.15
N VAL A 136 6.90 10.20 5.24
CA VAL A 136 6.49 9.03 6.03
C VAL A 136 7.64 8.52 6.90
N ALA A 137 7.33 8.16 8.15
CA ALA A 137 8.30 7.62 9.10
C ALA A 137 8.38 6.09 8.97
N TYR A 138 9.51 5.59 8.45
CA TYR A 138 9.79 4.15 8.39
C TYR A 138 10.24 3.64 9.76
N THR A 139 9.53 2.66 10.32
CA THR A 139 9.87 1.98 11.59
C THR A 139 9.78 0.46 11.41
N GLY A 140 10.54 -0.28 12.22
CA GLY A 140 10.60 -1.74 12.15
C GLY A 140 10.15 -2.39 13.45
N TYR A 141 9.19 -3.31 13.35
CA TYR A 141 8.79 -4.23 14.42
C TYR A 141 9.16 -5.66 14.01
N PHE A 142 9.48 -6.51 14.99
CA PHE A 142 9.76 -7.93 14.78
C PHE A 142 9.10 -8.75 15.91
N GLU A 143 8.92 -10.04 15.68
CA GLU A 143 8.45 -10.99 16.69
C GLU A 143 9.66 -11.57 17.45
N PRO A 144 9.90 -11.21 18.72
CA PRO A 144 11.01 -11.75 19.49
C PRO A 144 10.71 -13.17 19.95
N GLN A 145 11.57 -14.12 19.60
CA GLN A 145 11.46 -15.50 20.07
C GLN A 145 12.16 -15.66 21.42
N TYR A 146 11.38 -15.96 22.46
CA TYR A 146 11.87 -16.22 23.82
C TYR A 146 11.70 -17.70 24.18
N MET A 147 12.64 -18.25 24.94
CA MET A 147 12.42 -19.53 25.64
C MET A 147 11.63 -19.27 26.92
N ALA A 148 10.58 -20.05 27.14
CA ALA A 148 9.66 -19.89 28.27
C ALA A 148 9.22 -21.27 28.81
N SER A 149 8.60 -21.27 29.99
CA SER A 149 8.06 -22.48 30.64
C SER A 149 6.64 -22.22 31.13
N ALA A 150 5.74 -23.17 30.91
CA ALA A 150 4.36 -23.14 31.45
C ALA A 150 4.30 -23.35 32.97
N VAL A 151 5.43 -23.65 33.62
CA VAL A 151 5.57 -23.77 35.08
C VAL A 151 6.72 -22.85 35.52
N PRO A 152 6.53 -21.97 36.52
CA PRO A 152 7.60 -21.09 37.02
C PRO A 152 8.81 -21.89 37.53
N THR A 153 10.02 -21.42 37.22
CA THR A 153 11.28 -22.03 37.68
C THR A 153 12.23 -20.99 38.25
N ALA A 154 13.40 -21.43 38.75
CA ALA A 154 14.48 -20.52 39.16
C ALA A 154 15.09 -19.72 37.98
N GLU A 155 14.74 -20.06 36.73
CA GLU A 155 15.14 -19.38 35.49
C GLU A 155 13.94 -18.60 34.92
N TYR A 156 12.82 -19.28 34.70
CA TYR A 156 11.56 -18.69 34.20
C TYR A 156 10.73 -18.14 35.36
N ARG A 157 11.05 -16.92 35.81
CA ARG A 157 10.45 -16.26 36.98
C ARG A 157 9.30 -15.29 36.65
N TYR A 158 9.12 -14.96 35.38
CA TYR A 158 8.14 -13.99 34.90
C TYR A 158 7.13 -14.71 33.99
N PRO A 159 5.81 -14.50 34.17
CA PRO A 159 4.76 -15.08 33.34
C PRO A 159 4.60 -14.36 32.00
#